data_AF-A0AAT9HAS8-F1
#
_entry.id   AF-A0AAT9HAS8-F1
#
_cell.length_a   1.000
_cell.length_b   1.000
_cell.length_c   1.000
_cell.angle_alpha   90.00
_cell.angle_beta   90.00
_cell.angle_gamma   90.00
#
_symmetry.space_group_name_H-M   'P 1'
#
loop_
_entity.id
_entity.type
_entity.pdbx_description
1 polymer ?
#
loop_
_entity_poly.entity_id
_entity_poly.type
_entity_poly.pdbx_seq_one_letter_code
_entity_poly.pdbx_strand_id
1 'polypeptide(L)' 'MGIRKYKPTTPGRRGSSVADFVEVTRSTPEKSLVRPLHSKGGRNNSGRGPFATRVADTSAPSA' A
#
# COMPACT_ATOMS: atom_id res chain seq x y z
N MET A 1 -11.59 7.16 -12.07
CA MET A 1 -10.90 6.04 -11.36
C MET A 1 -11.88 4.95 -10.93
N GLY A 2 -11.86 3.79 -11.58
CA GLY A 2 -12.69 2.62 -11.24
C GLY A 2 -11.99 1.66 -10.26
N ILE A 3 -12.74 0.70 -9.73
CA ILE A 3 -12.21 -0.38 -8.87
C ILE A 3 -12.56 -1.72 -9.50
N ARG A 4 -11.55 -2.47 -9.96
CA ARG A 4 -11.71 -3.82 -10.49
C ARG A 4 -11.63 -4.84 -9.37
N LYS A 5 -12.76 -5.50 -9.11
CA LYS A 5 -12.82 -6.64 -8.20
C LYS A 5 -12.36 -7.89 -8.94
N TYR A 6 -11.41 -8.64 -8.35
CA TYR A 6 -10.96 -9.88 -8.96
C TYR A 6 -11.97 -11.01 -8.74
N LYS A 7 -12.04 -11.94 -9.71
CA LYS A 7 -12.72 -13.22 -9.50
C LYS A 7 -11.95 -14.01 -8.45
N PRO A 8 -12.63 -14.66 -7.47
CA PRO A 8 -11.99 -15.37 -6.38
C PRO A 8 -11.43 -16.73 -6.83
N THR A 9 -10.38 -16.72 -7.66
CA THR A 9 -9.74 -17.95 -8.18
C THR A 9 -8.75 -18.56 -7.19
N THR A 10 -8.23 -17.78 -6.24
CA THR A 10 -7.33 -18.24 -5.17
C THR A 10 -7.73 -17.64 -3.83
N PRO A 11 -7.41 -18.29 -2.69
CA PRO A 11 -7.72 -17.78 -1.35
C PRO A 11 -7.30 -16.32 -1.12
N GLY A 12 -6.08 -15.96 -1.52
CA GLY A 12 -5.55 -14.61 -1.34
C GLY A 12 -6.15 -13.55 -2.28
N ARG A 13 -6.90 -13.97 -3.31
CA ARG A 13 -7.63 -13.04 -4.20
C ARG A 13 -9.07 -12.82 -3.77
N ARG A 14 -9.55 -13.49 -2.72
CA ARG A 14 -10.91 -13.30 -2.20
C ARG A 14 -11.00 -11.93 -1.52
N GLY A 15 -11.86 -11.05 -2.04
CA GLY A 15 -12.06 -9.70 -1.51
C GLY A 15 -10.99 -8.67 -1.94
N SER A 16 -10.01 -9.05 -2.77
CA SER A 16 -9.04 -8.10 -3.27
C SER A 16 -9.58 -7.33 -4.49
N SER A 17 -9.26 -6.04 -4.53
CA SER A 17 -9.59 -5.15 -5.63
C SER A 17 -8.39 -4.30 -6.01
N VAL A 18 -8.28 -3.96 -7.29
CA VAL A 18 -7.23 -3.09 -7.81
C VAL A 18 -7.86 -1.89 -8.50
N ALA A 19 -7.19 -0.74 -8.43
CA ALA A 19 -7.62 0.46 -9.12
C ALA A 19 -7.57 0.27 -10.64
N ASP A 20 -8.59 0.75 -11.33
CA ASP A 20 -8.62 0.80 -12.79
C ASP A 20 -7.78 1.99 -13.27
N PHE A 21 -6.56 1.69 -13.75
CA PHE A 21 -5.57 2.64 -14.26
C PHE A 21 -5.95 3.25 -15.64
N VAL A 22 -7.24 3.47 -15.92
CA VAL A 22 -7.74 3.94 -17.22
C VAL A 22 -7.22 5.34 -17.57
N GLU A 23 -6.97 6.17 -16.56
CA GLU A 23 -6.43 7.53 -16.72
C GLU A 23 -4.89 7.53 -16.85
N VAL A 24 -4.21 6.40 -16.61
CA VAL A 24 -2.75 6.30 -16.70
C VAL A 24 -2.36 6.01 -18.15
N THR A 25 -2.01 7.07 -18.89
CA THR A 25 -1.66 6.98 -20.31
C THR A 25 -0.21 6.53 -20.55
N ARG A 26 0.67 6.65 -19.55
CA ARG A 26 2.10 6.34 -19.66
C ARG A 26 2.58 5.52 -18.46
N SER A 27 3.27 4.41 -18.75
CA SER A 27 3.78 3.48 -17.73
C SER A 27 5.18 3.83 -17.22
N THR A 28 5.94 4.65 -17.96
CA THR A 28 7.31 5.06 -17.61
C THR A 28 7.36 6.54 -17.21
N PRO A 29 7.96 6.87 -16.06
CA PRO A 29 8.13 8.26 -15.65
C PRO A 29 9.20 8.95 -16.48
N GLU A 30 9.16 10.28 -16.53
CA GLU A 30 10.16 11.10 -17.21
C GLU A 30 11.49 11.09 -16.44
N LYS A 31 12.58 10.70 -17.11
CA LYS A 31 13.88 10.46 -16.47
C LYS A 31 14.48 11.70 -15.79
N SER A 32 14.19 12.91 -16.28
CA SER A 32 14.67 14.18 -15.73
C SER A 32 14.03 14.54 -14.39
N LEU A 33 12.83 14.03 -14.11
CA LEU A 33 12.04 14.35 -12.92
C LEU A 33 12.16 13.28 -11.82
N VAL A 34 12.83 12.17 -12.10
CA VAL A 34 13.01 11.08 -11.13
C VAL A 34 14.30 11.26 -10.34
N ARG A 35 14.22 11.09 -9.02
CA ARG A 35 15.38 11.00 -8.11
C ARG A 35 15.36 9.65 -7.40
N PRO A 36 16.53 9.06 -7.07
CA PRO A 36 16.58 7.81 -6.32
C PRO A 36 15.99 8.01 -4.91
N LEU A 37 15.02 7.17 -4.54
CA LEU A 37 14.38 7.20 -3.22
C LEU A 37 14.87 6.00 -2.40
N HIS A 38 15.68 6.27 -1.38
CA HIS A 38 16.19 5.24 -0.47
C HIS A 38 15.17 4.96 0.65
N SER A 39 14.80 3.70 0.83
CA SER A 39 13.90 3.31 1.92
C SER A 39 14.61 3.46 3.27
N LYS A 40 14.03 4.24 4.18
CA LYS A 40 14.54 4.43 5.54
C LYS A 40 14.08 3.33 6.51
N GLY A 41 13.33 2.34 6.04
CA GLY A 41 12.87 1.19 6.82
C GLY A 41 12.06 1.56 8.08
N GLY A 42 11.37 2.71 8.05
CA GLY A 42 10.63 3.22 9.21
C GLY A 42 11.53 3.71 10.35
N ARG A 43 12.75 4.20 10.07
CA ARG A 43 13.64 4.80 11.07
C ARG A 43 13.73 6.32 10.89
N ASN A 44 13.79 7.05 12.00
CA ASN A 44 14.09 8.49 12.01
C ASN A 44 15.61 8.74 12.02
N ASN A 45 15.99 10.02 11.93
CA ASN A 45 17.40 10.48 11.92
C ASN A 45 18.19 10.09 13.19
N SER A 46 17.53 9.84 14.32
CA SER A 46 18.15 9.37 15.57
C SER A 46 18.17 7.83 15.70
N GLY A 47 17.83 7.10 14.63
CA GLY A 47 17.81 5.63 14.61
C GLY A 47 16.65 4.99 15.38
N ARG A 48 15.74 5.78 15.95
CA ARG A 48 14.51 5.28 16.59
C ARG A 48 13.44 5.10 15.51
N GLY A 49 12.69 4.01 15.58
CA GLY A 49 11.53 3.86 14.69
C GLY A 49 10.40 4.77 15.15
N PRO A 50 9.94 5.77 14.35
CA PRO A 50 8.66 6.38 14.63
C PRO A 50 7.59 5.45 14.07
N PHE A 51 6.58 5.15 14.89
CA PHE A 51 5.44 4.29 14.55
C PHE A 51 5.79 2.83 14.30
N ALA A 52 5.89 2.07 15.39
CA ALA A 52 5.45 0.68 15.35
C ALA A 52 4.02 0.69 14.79
N THR A 53 3.75 -0.13 13.76
CA THR A 53 2.39 -0.38 13.30
C THR A 53 1.58 -0.84 14.51
N ARG A 54 0.76 0.05 15.08
CA ARG A 54 -0.21 -0.33 16.12
C ARG A 54 -1.12 -1.35 15.48
N VAL A 55 -0.91 -2.62 15.81
CA VAL A 55 -1.96 -3.62 15.72
C VAL A 55 -3.02 -3.13 16.70
N ALA A 56 -4.08 -2.53 16.17
CA ALA A 56 -5.25 -2.24 16.96
C ALA A 56 -5.89 -3.59 17.27
N ASP A 57 -5.53 -4.19 18.40
CA ASP A 57 -6.32 -5.25 19.00
C ASP A 57 -7.66 -4.64 19.40
N THR A 58 -8.62 -4.71 18.48
CA THR A 58 -10.04 -4.55 18.79
C THR A 58 -10.47 -5.78 19.58
N SER A 59 -10.13 -5.85 20.87
CA SER A 59 -10.85 -6.70 21.82
C SER A 59 -12.20 -6.04 22.07
N ALA A 60 -13.20 -6.49 21.32
CA ALA A 60 -14.60 -6.21 21.62
C ALA A 60 -14.92 -6.79 23.02
N PRO A 61 -15.50 -6.02 23.95
CA PRO A 61 -16.06 -6.59 25.16
C PRO A 61 -17.33 -7.37 24.77
N SER A 62 -17.32 -8.68 24.92
CA SER A 62 -18.55 -9.46 24.94
C SER A 62 -19.32 -9.12 26.21
N ALA A 63 -20.61 -8.82 26.04
CA ALA A 63 -21.60 -8.67 27.09
C ALA A 63 -21.64 -9.88 28.05
#